data_AF-B3CUG5-F1
#
_entry.id   AF-B3CUG5-F1
#
_cell.length_a   1.000
_cell.length_b   1.000
_cell.length_c   1.000
_cell.angle_alpha   90.00
_cell.angle_beta   90.00
_cell.angle_gamma   90.00
#
_symmetry.space_group_name_H-M   'P 1'
#
loop_
_entity.id
_entity.type
_entity.pdbx_description
1 polymer ?
#
loop_
_entity_poly.entity_id
_entity_poly.type
_entity_poly.pdbx_seq_one_letter_code
_entity_poly.pdbx_strand_id
1 'polypeptide(L)' 'MEMIQILRSQNKTELLLIKLFDRFHNITTICIKPPQKRQEIILETQQEFIPLA' A
#
# COMPACT_ATOMS: atom_id res chain seq x y z
N MET A 1 -4.93 -7.49 2.24
CA MET A 1 -4.64 -8.92 2.32
C MET A 1 -4.57 -9.61 0.96
N GLU A 2 -5.66 -9.97 0.27
CA GLU A 2 -5.55 -10.91 -0.87
C GLU A 2 -4.82 -10.36 -2.12
N MET A 3 -5.09 -9.13 -2.55
CA MET A 3 -4.59 -8.67 -3.86
C MET A 3 -3.06 -8.57 -3.93
N ILE A 4 -2.40 -8.02 -2.91
CA ILE A 4 -0.94 -7.89 -2.87
C ILE A 4 -0.27 -9.27 -2.87
N GLN A 5 -0.81 -10.20 -2.07
CA GLN A 5 -0.30 -11.57 -1.99
C GLN A 5 -0.47 -12.34 -3.30
N ILE A 6 -1.61 -12.16 -3.99
CA ILE A 6 -1.86 -12.73 -5.32
C ILE A 6 -0.85 -12.17 -6.34
N LEU A 7 -0.63 -10.85 -6.35
CA LEU A 7 0.32 -10.24 -7.28
C LEU A 7 1.76 -10.73 -7.04
N ARG A 8 2.12 -10.95 -5.77
CA ARG A 8 3.40 -11.54 -5.38
C ARG A 8 3.52 -12.99 -5.83
N SER A 9 2.51 -13.83 -5.58
CA SER A 9 2.54 -15.25 -5.97
C SER A 9 2.56 -15.44 -7.49
N GLN A 10 1.98 -14.50 -8.24
CA GLN A 10 1.99 -14.48 -9.70
C GLN A 10 3.22 -13.79 -10.31
N ASN A 11 4.22 -13.39 -9.52
CA ASN A 11 5.42 -12.65 -9.96
C ASN A 11 5.11 -11.39 -10.80
N LYS A 12 4.01 -10.70 -10.49
CA LYS A 12 3.60 -9.45 -11.17
C LYS A 12 4.35 -8.24 -10.60
N THR A 13 5.68 -8.26 -10.69
CA THR A 13 6.57 -7.28 -10.05
C THR A 13 6.29 -5.83 -10.50
N GLU A 14 6.02 -5.60 -11.78
CA GLU A 14 5.68 -4.27 -12.29
C GLU A 14 4.42 -3.68 -11.65
N LEU A 15 3.39 -4.52 -11.47
CA LEU A 15 2.14 -4.09 -10.81
C LEU A 15 2.36 -3.85 -9.30
N LEU A 16 3.22 -4.63 -8.66
CA LEU A 16 3.61 -4.40 -7.26
C LEU A 16 4.36 -3.06 -7.12
N LEU A 17 5.28 -2.74 -8.02
CA LEU A 17 6.00 -1.47 -8.04
C LEU A 17 5.06 -0.28 -8.23
N ILE A 18 4.13 -0.35 -9.18
CA ILE A 18 3.11 0.70 -9.38
C ILE A 18 2.30 0.91 -8.10
N LYS A 19 1.87 -0.18 -7.45
CA LYS A 19 1.13 -0.11 -6.18
C LYS A 19 1.97 0.46 -5.04
N LEU A 20 3.26 0.14 -4.97
CA LEU A 20 4.18 0.72 -3.97
C LEU A 20 4.33 2.24 -4.15
N PHE A 21 4.49 2.72 -5.39
CA PHE A 21 4.56 4.16 -5.66
C PHE A 21 3.25 4.89 -5.38
N ASP A 22 2.12 4.30 -5.74
CA ASP A 22 0.79 4.84 -5.37
C ASP A 22 0.65 4.92 -3.84
N ARG A 23 1.07 3.88 -3.11
CA ARG A 23 1.03 3.88 -1.65
C ARG A 23 1.93 4.95 -1.04
N PHE A 24 3.12 5.11 -1.58
CA PHE A 24 4.05 6.16 -1.16
C PHE A 24 3.44 7.56 -1.32
N HIS A 25 2.75 7.81 -2.45
CA HIS A 25 2.02 9.06 -2.67
C HIS A 25 0.85 9.24 -1.67
N ASN A 26 0.09 8.18 -1.39
CA ASN A 26 -1.01 8.20 -0.42
C ASN A 26 -0.53 8.53 1.00
N ILE A 27 0.64 8.01 1.41
CA ILE A 27 1.27 8.37 2.70
C ILE A 27 1.75 9.83 2.70
N THR A 28 2.37 10.28 1.61
CA THR A 28 2.86 11.67 1.50
C THR A 28 1.73 12.69 1.60
N THR A 29 0.53 12.33 1.12
CA THR A 29 -0.66 13.20 1.14
C THR A 29 -1.65 12.84 2.25
N ILE A 30 -1.27 12.00 3.23
CA ILE A 30 -2.20 11.50 4.24
C ILE A 30 -2.82 12.60 5.12
N CYS A 31 -2.12 13.72 5.31
CA CYS A 31 -2.56 14.83 6.15
C CYS A 31 -3.85 15.50 5.67
N ILE A 32 -4.16 15.43 4.37
CA ILE A 32 -5.41 15.99 3.81
C ILE A 32 -6.61 15.06 3.96
N LYS A 33 -6.41 13.82 4.44
CA LYS A 33 -7.48 12.84 4.61
C LYS A 33 -8.16 12.97 5.99
N PRO A 34 -9.45 12.59 6.12
CA PRO A 34 -10.12 12.51 7.42
C PRO A 34 -9.42 11.53 8.37
N PRO A 35 -9.45 11.74 9.71
CA PRO A 35 -8.71 10.92 10.68
C PRO A 35 -8.92 9.40 10.54
N GLN A 36 -10.16 8.96 10.33
CA GLN A 36 -10.50 7.54 10.13
C GLN A 36 -9.76 6.95 8.93
N LYS A 37 -9.82 7.64 7.79
CA LYS A 37 -9.14 7.26 6.54
C LYS A 37 -7.61 7.23 6.72
N ARG A 38 -7.04 8.13 7.53
CA ARG A 38 -5.61 8.11 7.84
C ARG A 38 -5.22 6.84 8.56
N GLN A 39 -6.00 6.45 9.59
CA GLN A 39 -5.72 5.25 10.35
C GLN A 39 -5.77 3.99 9.47
N GLU A 40 -6.77 3.90 8.59
CA GLU A 40 -6.88 2.82 7.61
C GLU A 40 -5.64 2.74 6.70
N ILE A 41 -5.24 3.88 6.12
CA ILE A 41 -4.07 3.96 5.22
C ILE A 41 -2.79 3.56 5.95
N ILE A 42 -2.58 4.01 7.20
CA ILE A 42 -1.41 3.67 8.01
C ILE A 42 -1.37 2.17 8.29
N LEU A 43 -2.48 1.61 8.77
CA LEU A 43 -2.57 0.18 9.10
C LEU A 43 -2.31 -0.70 7.86
N GLU A 44 -2.96 -0.37 6.74
CA GLU A 44 -2.76 -1.10 5.48
C GLU A 44 -1.30 -1.00 5.01
N THR A 45 -0.68 0.19 5.12
CA THR A 45 0.72 0.38 4.73
C THR A 45 1.65 -0.49 5.57
N GLN A 46 1.46 -0.51 6.89
CA GLN A 46 2.28 -1.29 7.81
C GLN A 46 2.15 -2.80 7.58
N GLN A 47 0.93 -3.28 7.32
CA GLN A 47 0.66 -4.72 7.19
C GLN A 47 0.99 -5.27 5.80
N GLU A 48 0.80 -4.48 4.74
CA GLU A 48 0.84 -5.01 3.37
C GLU A 48 2.00 -4.48 2.54
N PHE A 49 2.40 -3.22 2.72
CA PHE A 49 3.36 -2.57 1.83
C PHE A 49 4.78 -2.53 2.40
N ILE A 50 4.94 -2.34 3.72
CA ILE A 50 6.26 -2.42 4.36
C ILE A 50 6.90 -3.80 4.18
N PRO A 51 6.21 -4.95 4.37
CA PRO A 51 6.83 -6.27 4.20
C PRO A 51 7.23 -6.63 2.76
N LEU A 52 6.86 -5.81 1.76
CA LEU A 52 7.26 -5.99 0.36
C LEU A 52 8.58 -5.30 0.02
N ALA A 53 8.99 -4.29 0.81
CA ALA A 53 10.18 -3.47 0.57
C ALA A 53 11.40 -4.02 1.31
#